data_AF-A0A009QME5-F1
#
_entry.id   AF-A0A009QME5-F1
#
_cell.length_a   1.000
_cell.length_b   1.000
_cell.length_c   1.000
_cell.angle_alpha   90.00
_cell.angle_beta   90.00
_cell.angle_gamma   90.00
#
_symmetry.space_group_name_H-M   'P 1'
#
loop_
_entity.id
_entity.type
_entity.pdbx_description
1 polymer ?
#
loop_
_entity_poly.entity_id
_entity_poly.type
_entity_poly.pdbx_seq_one_letter_code
_entity_poly.pdbx_strand_id
1 'polypeptide(L)'
;MASPYITIGCPTTGGGQVISGNSTFLIDGIAIACVGDKATCPLHKTVSTIVSGDPNMLVMGKSAARVNDSLSCGCKLLPKQSLVNQG
;
A
#
# COMPACT_ATOMS: atom_id res chain seq x y z
N MET A 1 -13.24 -9.80 -9.23
CA MET A 1 -13.23 -8.51 -8.50
C MET A 1 -11.87 -7.86 -8.70
N ALA A 2 -11.84 -6.58 -9.06
CA ALA A 2 -10.58 -5.84 -9.16
C ALA A 2 -10.07 -5.52 -7.75
N SER A 3 -8.82 -5.86 -7.44
CA SER A 3 -8.17 -5.45 -6.18
C SER A 3 -7.65 -4.02 -6.34
N PRO A 4 -8.12 -3.05 -5.54
CA PRO A 4 -7.67 -1.68 -5.69
C PRO A 4 -6.19 -1.53 -5.35
N TYR A 5 -5.54 -0.56 -6.02
CA TYR A 5 -4.16 -0.21 -5.76
C TYR A 5 -3.99 0.56 -4.45
N ILE A 6 -2.81 0.47 -3.90
CA ILE A 6 -2.43 1.05 -2.61
C ILE A 6 -1.67 2.35 -2.87
N THR A 7 -1.99 3.38 -2.09
CA THR A 7 -1.31 4.68 -2.10
C THR A 7 -0.71 4.99 -0.74
N ILE A 8 0.10 6.06 -0.68
CA ILE A 8 0.60 6.59 0.60
C ILE A 8 -0.59 6.89 1.54
N GLY A 9 -0.47 6.44 2.79
CA GLY A 9 -1.49 6.59 3.81
C GLY A 9 -2.53 5.47 3.86
N CYS A 10 -2.49 4.49 2.95
CA CYS A 10 -3.28 3.28 3.09
C CYS A 10 -2.90 2.51 4.38
N PRO A 11 -3.88 2.02 5.15
CA PRO A 11 -3.61 1.30 6.39
C PRO A 11 -3.04 -0.11 6.12
N THR A 12 -2.57 -0.74 7.19
CA THR A 12 -2.05 -2.11 7.19
C THR A 12 -2.72 -2.91 8.29
N THR A 13 -2.76 -4.24 8.16
CA THR A 13 -3.26 -5.12 9.24
C THR A 13 -2.40 -5.08 10.51
N GLY A 14 -1.20 -4.50 10.44
CA GLY A 14 -0.33 -4.27 11.59
C GLY A 14 -0.64 -2.99 12.38
N GLY A 15 -1.71 -2.27 12.01
CA GLY A 15 -2.14 -1.02 12.66
C GLY A 15 -1.38 0.23 12.22
N GLY A 16 -0.46 0.12 11.27
CA GLY A 16 0.27 1.24 10.69
C GLY A 16 -0.24 1.60 9.29
N GLN A 17 0.58 2.33 8.53
CA GLN A 17 0.21 2.81 7.21
C GLN A 17 1.40 2.82 6.25
N VAL A 18 1.11 2.85 4.95
CA VAL A 18 2.10 3.09 3.90
C VAL A 18 2.64 4.52 4.00
N ILE A 19 3.96 4.67 3.93
CA ILE A 19 4.66 5.96 4.14
C ILE A 19 5.55 6.37 2.96
N SER A 20 5.77 5.51 1.98
CA SER A 20 6.46 5.87 0.73
C SER A 20 5.72 5.33 -0.49
N GLY A 21 5.96 5.97 -1.63
CA GLY A 21 5.35 5.63 -2.91
C GLY A 21 6.07 6.35 -4.06
N ASN A 22 5.65 6.06 -5.28
CA ASN A 22 6.22 6.63 -6.49
C ASN A 22 5.41 7.83 -6.98
N SER A 23 6.00 9.03 -6.96
CA SER A 23 5.35 10.27 -7.35
C SER A 23 5.15 10.44 -8.87
N THR A 24 5.73 9.57 -9.70
CA THR A 24 5.50 9.57 -11.15
C THR A 24 4.09 9.10 -11.52
N PHE A 25 3.41 8.39 -10.63
CA PHE A 25 2.03 7.93 -10.85
C PHE A 25 1.17 8.20 -9.61
N LEU A 26 0.15 9.03 -9.80
CA LEU A 26 -0.73 9.49 -8.73
C LEU A 26 -2.14 8.92 -8.93
N ILE A 27 -2.76 8.48 -7.83
CA ILE A 27 -4.18 8.12 -7.76
C ILE A 27 -4.82 9.14 -6.82
N ASP A 28 -5.78 9.91 -7.33
CA ASP A 28 -6.43 11.02 -6.60
C ASP A 28 -5.41 12.00 -5.99
N GLY A 29 -4.32 12.28 -6.72
CA GLY A 29 -3.23 13.16 -6.27
C GLY A 29 -2.26 12.53 -5.26
N ILE A 30 -2.41 11.25 -4.92
CA ILE A 30 -1.56 10.54 -3.95
C ILE A 30 -0.68 9.52 -4.69
N ALA A 31 0.62 9.52 -4.37
CA ALA A 31 1.57 8.58 -4.96
C ALA A 31 1.17 7.12 -4.70
N ILE A 32 1.23 6.32 -5.76
CA ILE A 32 1.00 4.87 -5.70
C ILE A 32 2.17 4.17 -5.01
N ALA A 33 1.89 3.15 -4.20
CA ALA A 33 2.89 2.32 -3.57
C ALA A 33 3.26 1.13 -4.45
N CYS A 34 4.54 0.77 -4.48
CA CYS A 34 5.09 -0.33 -5.27
C CYS A 34 5.90 -1.29 -4.40
N VAL A 35 6.27 -2.44 -4.95
CA VAL A 35 7.24 -3.35 -4.32
C VAL A 35 8.53 -2.59 -3.99
N GLY A 36 8.98 -2.72 -2.74
CA GLY A 36 10.13 -1.99 -2.19
C GLY A 36 9.77 -0.73 -1.38
N ASP A 37 8.54 -0.22 -1.50
CA ASP A 37 8.06 0.89 -0.66
C ASP A 37 7.83 0.46 0.79
N LYS A 38 7.74 1.45 1.68
CA LYS A 38 7.76 1.27 3.14
C LYS A 38 6.39 1.51 3.76
N ALA A 39 6.13 0.76 4.83
CA ALA A 39 4.97 0.95 5.69
C ALA A 39 5.37 0.82 7.16
N THR A 40 4.75 1.61 8.03
CA THR A 40 4.91 1.43 9.48
C THR A 40 4.12 0.21 9.94
N CYS A 41 4.64 -0.48 10.95
CA CYS A 41 3.99 -1.63 11.56
C CYS A 41 4.12 -1.57 13.08
N PRO A 42 3.19 -0.90 13.78
CA PRO A 42 3.13 -0.84 15.24
C PRO A 42 3.08 -2.21 15.91
N LEU A 43 2.35 -3.17 15.32
CA LEU A 43 2.25 -4.54 15.83
C LEU A 43 3.61 -5.21 16.03
N HIS A 44 4.51 -5.07 15.04
CA HIS A 44 5.85 -5.63 15.07
C HIS A 44 6.93 -4.60 15.46
N LYS A 45 6.53 -3.38 15.83
CA LYS A 45 7.40 -2.24 16.20
C LYS A 45 8.51 -1.99 15.18
N THR A 46 8.19 -2.03 13.88
CA THR A 46 9.16 -1.89 12.79
C THR A 46 8.62 -1.10 11.60
N VAL A 47 9.51 -0.70 10.71
CA VAL A 47 9.17 -0.26 9.35
C VAL A 47 9.36 -1.44 8.41
N SER A 48 8.26 -1.88 7.81
CA SER A 48 8.25 -3.03 6.90
C SER A 48 8.24 -2.59 5.44
N THR A 49 8.60 -3.51 4.55
CA THR A 49 8.70 -3.25 3.10
C THR A 49 7.61 -4.03 2.38
N ILE A 50 7.01 -3.45 1.35
CA ILE A 50 6.08 -4.15 0.44
C ILE A 50 6.87 -5.16 -0.39
N VAL A 51 6.48 -6.43 -0.33
CA VAL A 51 7.22 -7.54 -0.98
C VAL A 51 6.43 -8.25 -2.08
N SER A 52 5.15 -7.94 -2.25
CA SER A 52 4.33 -8.43 -3.38
C SER A 52 3.55 -7.31 -4.03
N GLY A 53 3.16 -7.52 -5.28
CA GLY A 53 2.45 -6.53 -6.10
C GLY A 53 1.81 -7.18 -7.32
N ASP A 54 1.21 -6.36 -8.17
CA ASP A 54 0.67 -6.80 -9.46
C ASP A 54 1.79 -7.02 -10.49
N PRO A 55 1.97 -8.24 -11.04
CA PRO A 55 2.96 -8.48 -12.08
C PRO A 55 2.61 -7.81 -13.43
N ASN A 56 1.35 -7.40 -13.64
CA ASN A 56 0.89 -6.80 -14.89
C ASN A 56 0.87 -5.26 -14.85
N MET A 57 1.00 -4.65 -13.67
CA MET A 57 1.04 -3.19 -13.51
C MET A 57 2.38 -2.77 -12.93
N LEU A 58 3.25 -2.26 -13.80
CA LEU A 58 4.58 -1.78 -13.44
C LEU A 58 4.62 -0.26 -13.43
N VAL A 59 5.10 0.31 -12.34
CA VAL A 59 5.39 1.74 -12.21
C VAL A 59 6.90 1.89 -12.07
N MET A 60 7.55 2.46 -13.09
CA MET A 60 9.00 2.58 -13.17
C MET A 60 9.73 1.24 -12.94
N GLY A 61 9.21 0.15 -13.54
CA GLY A 61 9.78 -1.19 -13.43
C GLY A 61 9.49 -1.93 -12.12
N LYS A 62 8.71 -1.36 -11.20
CA LYS A 62 8.29 -2.00 -9.95
C LYS A 62 6.81 -2.35 -10.00
N SER A 63 6.43 -3.54 -9.54
CA SER A 63 5.03 -3.94 -9.42
C SER A 63 4.26 -3.03 -8.45
N ALA A 64 3.11 -2.52 -8.91
CA ALA A 64 2.21 -1.72 -8.09
C ALA A 64 1.56 -2.59 -7.00
N ALA A 65 1.46 -2.07 -5.79
CA ALA A 65 0.90 -2.79 -4.65
C ALA A 65 -0.63 -2.74 -4.65
N ARG A 66 -1.28 -3.84 -4.27
CA ARG A 66 -2.73 -3.98 -4.21
C ARG A 66 -3.19 -4.35 -2.80
N VAL A 67 -4.49 -4.25 -2.56
CA VAL A 67 -5.09 -4.80 -1.35
C VAL A 67 -4.71 -6.27 -1.16
N ASN A 68 -4.39 -6.62 0.08
CA ASN A 68 -3.91 -7.95 0.53
C ASN A 68 -2.48 -8.33 0.13
N ASP A 69 -1.77 -7.47 -0.61
CA ASP A 69 -0.32 -7.66 -0.79
C ASP A 69 0.43 -7.59 0.54
N SER A 70 1.54 -8.31 0.58
CA SER A 70 2.26 -8.62 1.81
C SER A 70 3.36 -7.62 2.09
N LEU A 71 3.55 -7.35 3.38
CA LEU A 71 4.70 -6.69 3.94
C LEU A 71 5.74 -7.72 4.40
N SER A 72 7.01 -7.32 4.47
CA SER A 72 8.11 -8.17 4.92
C SER A 72 7.95 -8.69 6.36
N CYS A 73 7.12 -8.04 7.18
CA CYS A 73 6.77 -8.50 8.53
C CYS A 73 5.59 -9.49 8.55
N GLY A 74 5.00 -9.83 7.40
CA GLY A 74 3.83 -10.72 7.30
C GLY A 74 2.47 -10.01 7.36
N CYS A 75 2.41 -8.73 7.75
CA CYS A 75 1.18 -7.94 7.66
C CYS A 75 0.76 -7.68 6.20
N LYS A 76 -0.48 -7.22 6.01
CA LYS A 76 -1.08 -6.99 4.70
C LYS A 76 -1.54 -5.55 4.51
N LEU A 77 -1.57 -5.11 3.26
CA LEU A 77 -2.08 -3.80 2.87
C LEU A 77 -3.62 -3.79 2.82
N LEU A 78 -4.20 -2.69 3.32
CA LEU A 78 -5.64 -2.47 3.37
C LEU A 78 -6.02 -1.27 2.48
N PRO A 79 -7.21 -1.26 1.87
CA PRO A 79 -7.66 -0.11 1.10
C PRO A 79 -7.87 1.09 2.02
N LYS A 80 -7.71 2.29 1.47
CA LYS A 80 -8.14 3.50 2.17
C LYS A 80 -9.67 3.56 2.11
N GLN A 81 -10.34 3.34 3.24
CA GLN A 81 -11.78 3.47 3.32
C GLN A 81 -12.13 4.96 3.39
N SER A 82 -12.79 5.49 2.35
CA SER A 82 -13.48 6.77 2.48
C SER A 82 -14.76 6.47 3.25
N LEU A 83 -14.81 6.81 4.53
CA LEU A 83 -16.06 6.77 5.28
C LEU A 83 -17.01 7.78 4.61
N VAL A 84 -17.93 7.28 3.79
CA VAL A 84 -19.18 8.00 3.57
C VAL A 84 -19.92 7.93 4.90
N ASN A 85 -19.76 8.96 5.73
CA ASN A 85 -20.75 9.24 6.77
C ASN A 85 -22.05 9.58 6.04
N GLN A 86 -22.84 8.56 5.71
CA GLN A 86 -24.26 8.77 5.45
C GLN A 86 -24.87 9.13 6.80
N GLY A 87 -25.11 10.44 6.97
CA GLY A 87 -25.94 10.96 8.05
C GLY A 87 -27.39 10.53 7.93
#